data_AF-O64957-F1
#
_entry.id   AF-O64957-F1
#
_cell.length_a   1.000
_cell.length_b   1.000
_cell.length_c   1.000
_cell.angle_alpha   90.00
_cell.angle_beta   90.00
_cell.angle_gamma   90.00
#
_symmetry.space_group_name_H-M   'P 1'
#
loop_
_entity.id
_entity.type
_entity.pdbx_description
1 polymer ?
#
loop_
_entity_poly.entity_id
_entity_poly.type
_entity_poly.pdbx_seq_one_letter_code
_entity_poly.pdbx_strand_id
1 'polypeptide(L)'
;MLAIFQKAFAHPPEQLNSPASHFSGKTPTIPGETLSDFLSHHQNNAFSMNFGDSAVLAYARQETSLRQRLFCGLDGIYCMFLGRLNNLCTLNRQYGLSGKNSNEAMFVIEAYRTLRDRGPYPADQVLRGL
;
A
#
# COMPACT_ATOMS: atom_id res chain seq x y z
N MET A 1 -0.43 -10.34 3.68
CA MET A 1 0.28 -9.04 3.72
C MET A 1 0.20 -8.56 5.15
N LEU A 2 1.29 -8.04 5.68
CA LEU A 2 1.44 -7.54 7.04
C LEU A 2 2.00 -6.13 6.95
N ALA A 3 1.37 -5.18 7.63
CA ALA A 3 1.89 -3.82 7.75
C ALA A 3 1.93 -3.46 9.24
N ILE A 4 3.04 -2.92 9.69
CA ILE A 4 3.27 -2.52 11.07
C ILE A 4 3.65 -1.05 11.05
N PHE A 5 2.95 -0.24 11.85
CA PHE A 5 3.18 1.18 11.96
C PHE A 5 3.46 1.55 13.41
N GLN A 6 4.39 2.47 13.62
CA GLN A 6 4.51 3.13 14.91
C GLN A 6 3.24 3.93 15.20
N LYS A 7 2.79 3.88 16.46
CA LYS A 7 1.55 4.53 16.94
C LYS A 7 1.49 6.04 16.65
N ALA A 8 2.64 6.69 16.48
CA ALA A 8 2.73 8.12 16.18
C ALA A 8 2.25 8.49 14.76
N PHE A 9 2.22 7.54 13.82
CA PHE A 9 1.96 7.81 12.40
C PHE A 9 0.56 7.42 11.94
N ALA A 10 -0.06 6.43 12.58
CA ALA A 10 -1.39 5.97 12.23
C ALA A 10 -2.09 5.35 13.44
N HIS A 11 -3.39 5.61 13.55
CA HIS A 11 -4.25 4.84 14.45
C HIS A 11 -4.70 3.57 13.75
N PRO A 12 -4.67 2.41 14.44
CA PRO A 12 -5.23 1.20 13.88
C PRO A 12 -6.73 1.39 13.62
N PRO A 13 -7.26 0.86 12.51
CA PRO A 13 -8.70 0.86 12.26
C PRO A 13 -9.43 0.20 13.43
N GLU A 14 -10.42 0.87 13.99
CA GLU A 14 -11.19 0.34 15.13
C GLU A 14 -11.86 -1.00 14.79
N GLN A 15 -12.19 -1.19 13.51
CA GLN A 15 -12.80 -2.42 12.99
C GLN A 15 -11.87 -3.64 13.03
N LEU A 16 -10.55 -3.43 13.18
CA LEU A 16 -9.58 -4.53 13.34
C LEU A 16 -9.44 -5.00 14.80
N ASN A 17 -10.12 -4.36 15.76
CA ASN A 17 -10.21 -4.85 17.12
C ASN A 17 -11.16 -6.06 17.17
N SER A 18 -10.63 -7.26 16.92
CA SER A 18 -11.42 -8.48 17.01
C SER A 18 -11.75 -8.79 18.48
N PRO A 19 -13.01 -9.07 18.86
CA PRO A 19 -13.34 -9.53 20.21
C PRO A 19 -12.57 -10.79 20.61
N ALA A 20 -12.17 -11.60 19.62
CA ALA A 20 -11.39 -12.83 19.79
C ALA A 20 -10.02 -12.61 20.47
N SER A 21 -9.43 -11.41 20.38
CA SER A 21 -8.17 -11.11 21.05
C SER A 21 -8.30 -11.12 22.58
N HIS A 22 -9.49 -10.83 23.11
CA HIS A 22 -9.76 -10.88 24.55
C HIS A 22 -9.92 -12.31 25.08
N PHE A 23 -10.31 -13.26 24.23
CA PHE A 23 -10.54 -14.66 24.60
C PHE A 23 -9.34 -15.56 24.38
N SER A 24 -8.39 -15.15 23.53
CA SER A 24 -7.25 -16.01 23.16
C SER A 24 -6.19 -16.15 24.25
N GLY A 25 -6.21 -15.34 25.32
CA GLY A 25 -5.18 -15.35 26.38
C GLY A 25 -3.76 -15.02 25.90
N LYS A 26 -3.58 -14.69 24.63
CA LYS A 26 -2.29 -14.35 24.01
C LYS A 26 -2.05 -12.86 24.17
N THR A 27 -0.92 -12.51 24.78
CA THR A 27 -0.44 -11.13 24.80
C THR A 27 -0.05 -10.70 23.39
N PRO A 28 -0.30 -9.44 23.00
CA PRO A 28 0.14 -8.93 21.71
C PRO A 28 1.66 -9.08 21.59
N THR A 29 2.11 -9.69 20.48
CA THR A 29 3.53 -9.92 20.19
C THR A 29 4.24 -8.61 19.86
N ILE A 30 5.55 -8.56 20.12
CA ILE A 30 6.37 -7.40 19.80
C ILE A 30 6.45 -7.29 18.26
N PRO A 31 6.39 -6.09 17.66
CA PRO A 31 6.48 -5.88 16.22
C PRO A 31 7.52 -6.72 15.46
N GLY A 32 8.73 -6.83 16.01
CA GLY A 32 9.83 -7.59 15.41
C GLY A 32 9.59 -9.10 15.41
N GLU A 33 8.95 -9.63 16.45
CA GLU A 33 8.55 -11.04 16.53
C GLU A 33 7.43 -11.34 15.53
N THR A 34 6.43 -10.45 15.43
CA THR A 34 5.34 -10.59 14.45
C THR A 34 5.87 -10.63 13.02
N LEU A 35 6.85 -9.77 12.70
CA LEU A 35 7.50 -9.76 11.39
C LEU A 35 8.27 -11.06 11.14
N SER A 36 9.08 -11.49 12.11
CA SER A 36 9.89 -12.70 12.00
C SER A 36 9.02 -13.94 11.83
N ASP A 37 7.92 -14.01 12.59
CA ASP A 37 6.93 -15.08 12.49
C ASP A 37 6.23 -15.09 11.12
N PHE A 38 5.85 -13.91 10.59
CA PHE A 38 5.27 -13.83 9.25
C PHE A 38 6.24 -14.33 8.17
N LEU A 39 7.52 -13.97 8.26
CA LEU A 39 8.55 -14.40 7.31
C LEU A 39 8.86 -15.90 7.43
N SER A 40 8.87 -16.44 8.65
CA SER A 40 9.12 -17.87 8.90
C SER A 40 8.01 -18.76 8.32
N HIS A 41 6.76 -18.29 8.32
CA HIS A 41 5.62 -18.97 7.69
C HIS A 41 5.63 -18.89 6.15
N HIS A 42 6.45 -18.01 5.56
CA HIS A 42 6.44 -17.70 4.13
C HIS A 42 7.85 -17.65 3.51
N GLN A 43 8.72 -18.59 3.88
CA GLN A 43 10.17 -18.56 3.60
C GLN A 43 10.56 -18.31 2.14
N ASN A 44 9.84 -18.90 1.18
CA ASN A 44 10.26 -18.86 -0.22
C ASN A 44 9.72 -17.66 -1.00
N ASN A 45 8.65 -17.03 -0.50
CA ASN A 45 7.84 -16.09 -1.28
C ASN A 45 7.55 -14.79 -0.55
N ALA A 46 8.07 -14.61 0.67
CA ALA A 46 7.92 -13.38 1.41
C ALA A 46 9.11 -12.44 1.22
N PHE A 47 8.78 -11.15 1.22
CA PHE A 47 9.73 -10.07 1.36
C PHE A 47 9.22 -9.08 2.39
N SER A 48 10.13 -8.33 2.99
CA SER A 48 9.81 -7.20 3.84
C SER A 48 10.54 -5.94 3.37
N MET A 49 9.99 -4.80 3.74
CA MET A 49 10.53 -3.48 3.48
C MET A 49 10.32 -2.62 4.70
N ASN A 50 11.38 -1.92 5.11
CA ASN A 50 11.36 -0.99 6.23
C ASN A 50 11.29 0.44 5.71
N PHE A 51 10.45 1.26 6.34
CA PHE A 51 10.30 2.69 6.10
C PHE A 51 10.94 3.45 7.25
N GLY A 52 12.28 3.43 7.28
CA GLY A 52 13.05 3.85 8.44
C GLY A 52 12.64 3.05 9.68
N ASP A 53 12.55 3.74 10.82
CA ASP A 53 12.09 3.13 12.07
C ASP A 53 10.56 3.20 12.24
N SER A 54 9.86 3.89 11.35
CA SER A 54 8.47 4.29 11.51
C SER A 54 7.46 3.22 11.09
N ALA A 55 7.79 2.41 10.09
CA ALA A 55 6.89 1.37 9.60
C ALA A 55 7.63 0.23 8.92
N VAL A 56 6.99 -0.94 8.90
CA VAL A 56 7.43 -2.12 8.16
C VAL A 56 6.27 -2.66 7.35
N LEU A 57 6.54 -3.03 6.11
CA LEU A 57 5.63 -3.78 5.27
C LEU A 57 6.24 -5.13 4.93
N ALA A 58 5.51 -6.20 5.19
CA ALA A 58 5.85 -7.54 4.74
C ALA A 58 4.75 -8.12 3.86
N TYR A 59 5.17 -8.83 2.84
CA TYR A 59 4.26 -9.38 1.85
C TYR A 59 4.74 -10.76 1.43
N ALA A 60 3.82 -11.72 1.36
CA ALA A 60 4.06 -13.06 0.87
C ALA A 60 3.32 -13.27 -0.45
N ARG A 61 4.05 -13.68 -1.49
CA ARG A 61 3.48 -13.97 -2.81
C ARG A 61 2.69 -15.28 -2.76
N GLN A 62 1.45 -15.20 -3.21
CA GLN A 62 0.63 -16.38 -3.45
C GLN A 62 1.00 -16.95 -4.83
N GLU A 63 1.44 -18.21 -4.86
CA GLU A 63 1.87 -18.96 -6.05
C GLU A 63 0.85 -18.89 -7.21
N THR A 64 -0.44 -18.81 -6.89
CA THR A 64 -1.53 -18.88 -7.87
C THR A 64 -1.89 -17.56 -8.55
N SER A 65 -1.26 -16.43 -8.19
CA SER A 65 -1.66 -15.15 -8.75
C SER A 65 -1.00 -14.89 -10.11
N LEU A 66 -1.73 -15.16 -11.20
CA LEU A 66 -1.38 -14.74 -12.57
C LEU A 66 -1.47 -13.22 -12.77
N ARG A 67 -1.93 -12.47 -11.77
CA ARG A 67 -2.08 -11.02 -11.86
C ARG A 67 -0.73 -10.34 -11.69
N GLN A 68 -0.41 -9.44 -12.62
CA GLN A 68 0.75 -8.56 -12.53
C GLN A 68 0.71 -7.81 -11.20
N ARG A 69 1.84 -7.81 -10.49
CA ARG A 69 2.05 -7.00 -9.29
C ARG A 69 3.19 -6.05 -9.57
N LEU A 70 2.95 -4.78 -9.26
CA LEU A 70 3.94 -3.74 -9.38
C LEU A 70 4.16 -3.15 -7.99
N PHE A 71 5.42 -2.90 -7.69
CA PHE A 71 5.81 -2.09 -6.56
C PHE A 71 6.62 -0.92 -7.08
N CYS A 72 6.28 0.29 -6.65
CA CYS A 72 7.03 1.49 -7.00
C CYS A 72 7.03 2.49 -5.84
N GLY A 73 8.04 3.35 -5.83
CA GLY A 73 8.14 4.46 -4.90
C GLY A 73 8.61 5.71 -5.63
N LEU A 74 8.00 6.85 -5.32
CA LEU A 74 8.35 8.16 -5.86
C LEU A 74 8.11 9.22 -4.77
N ASP A 75 9.09 10.08 -4.53
CA ASP A 75 9.01 11.20 -3.56
C ASP A 75 8.48 10.80 -2.17
N GLY A 76 8.94 9.65 -1.65
CA GLY A 76 8.53 9.13 -0.33
C GLY A 76 7.12 8.53 -0.30
N ILE A 77 6.44 8.42 -1.44
CA ILE A 77 5.15 7.74 -1.59
C ILE A 77 5.42 6.37 -2.20
N TYR A 78 4.87 5.33 -1.59
CA TYR A 78 5.05 3.94 -2.03
C TYR A 78 3.71 3.34 -2.43
N CYS A 79 3.68 2.64 -3.56
CA CYS A 79 2.48 2.02 -4.09
C CYS A 79 2.74 0.54 -4.41
N MET A 80 1.89 -0.32 -3.86
CA MET A 80 1.73 -1.69 -4.32
C MET A 80 0.45 -1.77 -5.17
N PHE A 81 0.61 -2.11 -6.44
CA PHE A 81 -0.49 -2.25 -7.39
C PHE A 81 -0.68 -3.72 -7.79
N LEU A 82 -1.92 -4.19 -7.76
CA LEU A 82 -2.30 -5.55 -8.15
C LEU A 82 -3.26 -5.50 -9.33
N GLY A 83 -2.82 -6.02 -10.47
CA GLY A 83 -3.61 -6.09 -11.70
C GLY A 83 -3.00 -5.27 -12.83
N ARG A 84 -3.87 -4.83 -13.75
CA ARG A 84 -3.54 -3.97 -14.89
C ARG A 84 -4.69 -2.99 -15.14
N LEU A 85 -4.35 -1.81 -15.66
CA LEU A 85 -5.33 -0.83 -16.11
C LEU A 85 -5.44 -0.93 -17.63
N ASN A 86 -6.62 -1.30 -18.14
CA ASN A 86 -6.87 -1.41 -19.57
C ASN A 86 -6.96 -0.04 -20.28
N ASN A 87 -7.12 1.04 -19.53
CA ASN A 87 -7.28 2.41 -20.00
C ASN A 87 -6.14 3.35 -19.54
N LEU A 88 -4.98 2.80 -19.15
CA LEU A 88 -3.84 3.58 -18.63
C LEU A 88 -3.44 4.75 -19.54
N CYS A 89 -3.37 4.53 -20.85
CA CYS A 89 -3.05 5.58 -21.82
C CYS A 89 -4.07 6.72 -21.82
N THR A 90 -5.36 6.38 -21.74
CA THR A 90 -6.45 7.37 -21.68
C THR A 90 -6.37 8.17 -20.39
N LEU A 91 -6.16 7.51 -19.26
CA LEU A 91 -6.02 8.16 -17.95
C LEU A 91 -4.80 9.09 -17.94
N ASN A 92 -3.64 8.63 -18.42
CA ASN A 92 -2.43 9.46 -18.51
C ASN A 92 -2.62 10.72 -19.36
N ARG A 93 -3.46 10.66 -20.41
CA ARG A 93 -3.81 11.83 -21.22
C ARG A 93 -4.78 12.76 -20.49
N GLN A 94 -5.86 12.20 -19.93
CA GLN A 94 -6.92 12.95 -19.24
C GLN A 94 -6.37 13.72 -18.03
N TYR A 95 -5.45 13.13 -17.28
CA TYR A 95 -4.84 13.75 -16.12
C TYR A 95 -3.54 14.51 -16.42
N GLY A 96 -3.08 14.52 -17.69
CA GLY A 96 -1.83 15.18 -18.08
C GLY A 96 -0.57 14.55 -17.49
N LEU A 97 -0.62 13.28 -17.08
CA LEU A 97 0.44 12.55 -16.38
C LEU A 97 1.38 11.77 -17.32
N SER A 98 1.52 12.20 -18.58
CA SER A 98 2.30 11.49 -19.62
C SER A 98 3.83 11.61 -19.49
N GLY A 99 4.36 11.55 -18.26
CA GLY A 99 5.80 11.52 -17.98
C GLY A 99 6.48 10.19 -18.35
N LYS A 100 7.83 10.18 -18.33
CA LYS A 100 8.65 9.02 -18.72
C LYS A 100 8.27 7.76 -17.92
N ASN A 101 7.85 6.71 -18.64
CA ASN A 101 7.58 5.34 -18.16
C ASN A 101 6.49 5.21 -17.07
N SER A 102 5.27 5.65 -17.36
CA SER A 102 4.11 5.44 -16.50
C SER A 102 3.59 4.00 -16.61
N ASN A 103 3.93 3.16 -15.63
CA ASN A 103 3.21 1.93 -15.33
C ASN A 103 2.04 2.23 -14.37
N GLU A 104 1.14 1.27 -14.14
CA GLU A 104 -0.06 1.50 -13.33
C GLU A 104 0.23 2.01 -11.92
N ALA A 105 1.31 1.52 -11.30
CA ALA A 105 1.68 1.93 -9.95
C ALA A 105 2.21 3.37 -9.93
N MET A 106 3.03 3.75 -10.92
CA MET A 106 3.49 5.13 -11.10
C MET A 106 2.33 6.09 -11.37
N PHE A 107 1.38 5.69 -12.22
CA PHE A 107 0.17 6.47 -12.46
C PHE A 107 -0.61 6.73 -11.17
N VAL A 108 -0.81 5.71 -10.34
CA VAL A 108 -1.51 5.85 -9.05
C VAL A 108 -0.79 6.82 -8.12
N ILE A 109 0.55 6.77 -8.04
CA ILE A 109 1.31 7.73 -7.21
C ILE A 109 1.10 9.15 -7.71
N GLU A 110 1.25 9.41 -9.01
CA GLU A 110 1.12 10.76 -9.57
C GLU A 110 -0.32 11.29 -9.47
N ALA A 111 -1.33 10.43 -9.66
CA ALA A 111 -2.72 10.79 -9.46
C ALA A 111 -2.99 11.17 -7.99
N TYR A 112 -2.50 10.36 -7.04
CA TYR A 112 -2.62 10.65 -5.61
C TYR A 112 -1.96 11.97 -5.23
N ARG A 113 -0.74 12.22 -5.70
CA ARG A 113 -0.03 13.49 -5.48
C ARG A 113 -0.81 14.68 -6.02
N THR A 114 -1.27 14.57 -7.26
CA THR A 114 -2.05 15.62 -7.92
C THR A 114 -3.31 15.96 -7.12
N LEU A 115 -4.00 14.97 -6.57
CA LEU A 115 -5.18 15.19 -5.74
C LEU A 115 -4.84 15.78 -4.37
N ARG A 116 -3.78 15.29 -3.72
CA ARG A 116 -3.32 15.79 -2.40
C ARG A 116 -2.83 17.24 -2.49
N ASP A 117 -2.05 17.54 -3.52
CA ASP A 117 -1.34 18.82 -3.66
C ASP A 117 -2.26 19.93 -4.21
N ARG A 118 -3.43 19.59 -4.77
CA ARG A 118 -4.47 20.53 -5.25
C ARG A 118 -5.47 21.00 -4.19
N GLY A 119 -5.10 21.07 -2.91
CA GLY A 119 -6.00 21.58 -1.85
C GLY A 119 -6.63 22.93 -2.23
N PRO A 120 -7.92 23.20 -1.91
CA PRO A 120 -8.76 22.60 -0.85
C PRO A 120 -9.90 21.67 -1.35
N TYR A 121 -9.87 21.24 -2.61
CA TYR A 121 -10.98 20.49 -3.19
C TYR A 121 -10.82 18.98 -2.96
N PRO A 122 -11.81 18.29 -2.36
CA PRO A 122 -11.75 16.84 -2.21
C PRO A 122 -11.73 16.16 -3.58
N ALA A 123 -11.15 14.96 -3.63
CA ALA A 123 -10.89 14.25 -4.88
C ALA A 123 -12.15 14.09 -5.75
N ASP A 124 -13.31 13.88 -5.15
CA ASP A 124 -14.57 13.78 -5.88
C ASP A 124 -14.95 15.09 -6.58
N GLN A 125 -14.64 16.26 -6.02
CA GLN A 125 -14.88 17.55 -6.66
C GLN A 125 -13.90 17.83 -7.79
N VAL A 126 -12.63 17.44 -7.63
CA VAL A 126 -11.62 17.54 -8.70
C VAL A 126 -11.99 16.65 -9.89
N LEU A 127 -12.64 15.52 -9.65
CA LEU A 127 -13.02 14.53 -10.66
C LEU A 127 -14.38 14.80 -11.32
N ARG A 128 -15.26 15.63 -10.74
CA ARG A 128 -16.64 15.86 -11.23
C ARG A 128 -16.74 16.59 -12.59
N GLY A 129 -15.65 17.14 -13.12
CA GLY A 129 -15.62 17.89 -14.39
C GLY A 129 -14.77 17.26 -15.49
N LEU A 130 -14.35 16.00 -15.31
CA LEU A 130 -13.45 15.26 -16.20
C LEU A 130 -14.14 14.10 -16.92
#